data_AF-A0A813K2F7-F1
#
_entry.id   AF-A0A813K2F7-F1
#
_cell.length_a   1.000
_cell.length_b   1.000
_cell.length_c   1.000
_cell.angle_alpha   90.00
_cell.angle_beta   90.00
_cell.angle_gamma   90.00
#
_symmetry.space_group_name_H-M   'P 1'
#
loop_
_entity.id
_entity.type
_entity.pdbx_description
1 polymer ?
#
loop_
_entity_poly.entity_id
_entity_poly.type
_entity_poly.pdbx_seq_one_letter_code
_entity_poly.pdbx_strand_id
1 'polypeptide(L)'
;ETQLNFVGSRVLMWLQRARWQAVAAALVLSSVERIGLCLYTECDRPAETWDYVRYLDQEISAVSPLPREGRDVLYELYHAYAADPLQRAKSAEHCASGTAAIMLHSLAYLDRDKGEAVAREVYLEAAEIVQTFPAGDWVVNLSWHAAAPMLLELEPPAEPDSCSFPDRPRFFVYETGEYAKPLLSCASGMEGSEVLLHRFLLRSACRTREPEEADYFYVPFYSFCYQNLHIAPGSETVELDRHNVALVKSLAHFDVYRSRQHIFHFAHEFWDFPSWDQHVARSVIFAVEAWFCLR
;
A
#
# COMPACT_ATOMS: atom_id res chain seq x y z
N GLU A 1 -30.55 -20.51 11.04
CA GLU A 1 -30.38 -19.67 9.83
C GLU A 1 -29.00 -18.98 9.74
N THR A 2 -28.35 -18.63 10.85
CA THR A 2 -27.05 -17.94 10.86
C THR A 2 -25.83 -18.79 10.43
N GLN A 3 -25.86 -20.13 10.54
CA GLN A 3 -24.75 -20.99 10.10
C GLN A 3 -24.76 -21.31 8.59
N LEU A 4 -25.92 -21.26 7.92
CA LEU A 4 -26.03 -21.52 6.48
C LEU A 4 -25.49 -20.36 5.63
N ASN A 5 -25.63 -19.11 6.11
CA ASN A 5 -25.10 -17.93 5.44
C ASN A 5 -23.57 -17.83 5.50
N PHE A 6 -22.93 -18.42 6.52
CA PHE A 6 -21.47 -18.41 6.67
C PHE A 6 -20.77 -19.40 5.72
N VAL A 7 -21.41 -20.54 5.45
CA VAL A 7 -20.92 -21.54 4.50
C VAL A 7 -21.05 -21.05 3.06
N GLY A 8 -22.15 -20.35 2.72
CA GLY A 8 -22.34 -19.74 1.40
C GLY A 8 -21.27 -18.71 1.03
N SER A 9 -20.91 -17.83 1.98
CA SER A 9 -19.83 -16.84 1.80
C SER A 9 -18.47 -17.50 1.55
N ARG A 10 -18.12 -18.53 2.35
CA ARG A 10 -16.86 -19.26 2.18
C ARG A 10 -16.79 -20.03 0.86
N VAL A 11 -17.89 -20.63 0.41
CA VAL A 11 -17.95 -21.36 -0.87
C VAL A 11 -17.86 -20.39 -2.06
N LEU A 12 -18.51 -19.23 -1.99
CA LEU A 12 -18.43 -18.20 -3.04
C LEU A 12 -17.00 -17.64 -3.17
N MET A 13 -16.35 -17.37 -2.04
CA MET A 13 -14.97 -16.92 -1.98
C MET A 13 -13.99 -18.00 -2.46
N TRP A 14 -14.26 -19.28 -2.16
CA TRP A 14 -13.49 -20.41 -2.71
C TRP A 14 -13.64 -20.56 -4.22
N LEU A 15 -14.87 -20.40 -4.74
CA LEU A 15 -15.14 -20.46 -6.18
C LEU A 15 -14.51 -19.27 -6.94
N GLN A 16 -14.52 -18.08 -6.34
CA GLN A 16 -13.78 -16.92 -6.87
C GLN A 16 -12.27 -17.19 -6.88
N ARG A 17 -11.71 -17.69 -5.78
CA ARG A 17 -10.28 -18.01 -5.68
C ARG A 17 -9.85 -19.12 -6.65
N ALA A 18 -10.68 -20.15 -6.84
CA ALA A 18 -10.43 -21.21 -7.82
C ALA A 18 -10.53 -20.72 -9.27
N ARG A 19 -11.43 -19.77 -9.57
CA ARG A 19 -11.46 -19.06 -10.86
C ARG A 19 -10.18 -18.26 -11.09
N TRP A 20 -9.74 -17.49 -10.10
CA TRP A 20 -8.50 -16.70 -10.17
C TRP A 20 -7.27 -17.58 -10.35
N GLN A 21 -7.17 -18.69 -9.62
CA GLN A 21 -6.07 -19.64 -9.77
C GLN A 21 -6.07 -20.34 -11.13
N ALA A 22 -7.23 -20.69 -11.68
CA ALA A 22 -7.33 -21.28 -13.01
C ALA A 22 -6.95 -20.28 -14.12
N VAL A 23 -7.31 -19.00 -13.98
CA VAL A 23 -6.97 -17.94 -14.93
C VAL A 23 -5.49 -17.55 -14.84
N ALA A 24 -4.97 -17.35 -13.63
CA ALA A 24 -3.55 -17.08 -13.40
C ALA A 24 -2.67 -18.26 -13.86
N ALA A 25 -3.07 -19.50 -13.56
CA ALA A 25 -2.37 -20.69 -14.04
C ALA A 25 -2.46 -20.82 -15.57
N ALA A 26 -3.60 -20.51 -16.19
CA ALA A 26 -3.73 -20.53 -17.65
C ALA A 26 -2.82 -19.50 -18.33
N LEU A 27 -2.58 -18.33 -17.74
CA LEU A 27 -1.70 -17.28 -18.27
C LEU A 27 -0.21 -17.57 -18.04
N VAL A 28 0.16 -17.97 -16.81
CA VAL A 28 1.55 -18.35 -16.47
C VAL A 28 2.00 -19.57 -17.27
N LEU A 29 1.10 -20.52 -17.53
CA LEU A 29 1.43 -21.74 -18.29
C LEU A 29 1.30 -21.58 -19.81
N SER A 30 0.64 -20.54 -20.33
CA SER A 30 0.39 -20.43 -21.78
C SER A 30 1.31 -19.52 -22.58
N SER A 31 1.99 -18.52 -21.98
CA SER A 31 3.25 -17.92 -22.50
C SER A 31 3.44 -16.44 -22.14
N VAL A 32 4.61 -16.08 -21.62
CA VAL A 32 5.16 -14.70 -21.77
C VAL A 32 5.55 -14.44 -23.24
N GLU A 33 5.88 -15.49 -24.01
CA GLU A 33 6.26 -15.40 -25.44
C GLU A 33 5.10 -15.12 -26.42
N ARG A 34 3.84 -15.58 -26.21
CA ARG A 34 2.71 -15.23 -27.12
C ARG A 34 2.05 -13.91 -26.76
N ILE A 35 2.13 -13.44 -25.51
CA ILE A 35 1.62 -12.12 -25.11
C ILE A 35 2.37 -11.01 -25.88
N GLY A 36 3.65 -11.20 -26.21
CA GLY A 36 4.43 -10.29 -27.04
C GLY A 36 3.90 -10.07 -28.47
N LEU A 37 3.07 -10.97 -29.01
CA LEU A 37 2.51 -10.86 -30.37
C LEU A 37 1.20 -10.07 -30.43
N CYS A 38 0.53 -9.83 -29.30
CA CYS A 38 -0.82 -9.23 -29.26
C CYS A 38 -0.83 -7.75 -28.85
N LEU A 39 0.32 -7.11 -28.65
CA LEU A 39 0.41 -5.78 -28.03
C LEU A 39 0.55 -4.60 -29.00
N TYR A 40 0.72 -4.90 -30.29
CA TYR A 40 0.73 -3.89 -31.35
C TYR A 40 -0.68 -3.61 -31.90
N THR A 41 -1.72 -4.14 -31.25
CA THR A 41 -3.12 -3.91 -31.61
C THR A 41 -3.66 -2.69 -30.87
N GLU A 42 -4.48 -1.91 -31.58
CA GLU A 42 -5.17 -0.74 -31.03
C GLU A 42 -6.03 -1.12 -29.82
N CYS A 43 -6.10 -0.21 -28.84
CA CYS A 43 -6.77 -0.34 -27.54
C CYS A 43 -8.31 -0.61 -27.65
N ASP A 44 -8.90 -0.34 -28.82
CA ASP A 44 -10.31 -0.53 -29.18
C ASP A 44 -10.60 -1.85 -29.90
N ARG A 45 -9.55 -2.62 -30.27
CA ARG A 45 -9.71 -3.95 -30.87
C ARG A 45 -9.49 -5.03 -29.81
N PRO A 46 -10.32 -6.11 -29.80
CA PRO A 46 -10.13 -7.21 -28.87
C PRO A 46 -8.76 -7.84 -29.08
N ALA A 47 -7.90 -7.66 -28.09
CA ALA A 47 -6.65 -8.37 -27.95
C ALA A 47 -6.68 -8.99 -26.56
N GLU A 48 -6.40 -10.30 -26.49
CA GLU A 48 -6.55 -11.08 -25.25
C GLU A 48 -5.85 -10.39 -24.07
N THR A 49 -4.73 -9.70 -24.31
CA THR A 49 -3.98 -8.96 -23.29
C THR A 49 -4.69 -7.70 -22.81
N TRP A 50 -5.13 -6.80 -23.69
CA TRP A 50 -5.75 -5.54 -23.26
C TRP A 50 -7.13 -5.73 -22.66
N ASP A 51 -7.91 -6.68 -23.16
CA ASP A 51 -9.19 -7.05 -22.55
C ASP A 51 -8.99 -7.60 -21.14
N TYR A 52 -7.91 -8.37 -20.92
CA TYR A 52 -7.58 -8.89 -19.60
C TYR A 52 -7.07 -7.80 -18.65
N VAL A 53 -6.17 -6.91 -19.09
CA VAL A 53 -5.71 -5.79 -18.25
C VAL A 53 -6.87 -4.86 -17.92
N ARG A 54 -7.79 -4.61 -18.87
CA ARG A 54 -9.02 -3.85 -18.63
C ARG A 54 -9.94 -4.53 -17.62
N TYR A 55 -10.13 -5.85 -17.76
CA TYR A 55 -10.90 -6.64 -16.79
C TYR A 55 -10.29 -6.54 -15.39
N LEU A 56 -8.96 -6.71 -15.27
CA LEU A 56 -8.27 -6.51 -14.01
C LEU A 56 -8.51 -5.09 -13.49
N ASP A 57 -8.14 -4.05 -14.24
CA ASP A 57 -8.31 -2.64 -13.84
C ASP A 57 -9.72 -2.30 -13.30
N GLN A 58 -10.76 -2.85 -13.92
CA GLN A 58 -12.15 -2.66 -13.50
C GLN A 58 -12.51 -3.48 -12.23
N GLU A 59 -12.14 -4.77 -12.18
CA GLU A 59 -12.45 -5.66 -11.06
C GLU A 59 -11.66 -5.34 -9.80
N ILE A 60 -10.46 -4.77 -9.95
CA ILE A 60 -9.61 -4.33 -8.84
C ILE A 60 -10.39 -3.44 -7.88
N SER A 61 -11.29 -2.60 -8.41
CA SER A 61 -12.12 -1.69 -7.62
C SER A 61 -13.37 -2.33 -7.01
N ALA A 62 -13.81 -3.47 -7.55
CA ALA A 62 -14.95 -4.21 -7.02
C ALA A 62 -14.56 -5.14 -5.87
N VAL A 63 -13.29 -5.58 -5.82
CA VAL A 63 -12.82 -6.57 -4.85
C VAL A 63 -11.61 -6.02 -4.09
N SER A 64 -11.87 -5.33 -2.99
CA SER A 64 -10.83 -4.93 -2.04
C SER A 64 -10.62 -6.00 -0.97
N PRO A 65 -9.40 -6.56 -0.81
CA PRO A 65 -8.23 -6.46 -1.69
C PRO A 65 -8.24 -7.47 -2.84
N LEU A 66 -7.60 -7.11 -3.96
CA LEU A 66 -7.22 -8.04 -5.03
C LEU A 66 -6.58 -9.31 -4.46
N PRO A 67 -6.90 -10.49 -5.02
CA PRO A 67 -6.07 -11.66 -4.84
C PRO A 67 -4.63 -11.32 -5.26
N ARG A 68 -3.66 -11.71 -4.45
CA ARG A 68 -2.22 -11.48 -4.67
C ARG A 68 -1.80 -11.89 -6.09
N GLU A 69 -2.39 -12.97 -6.58
CA GLU A 69 -2.15 -13.55 -7.90
C GLU A 69 -2.47 -12.58 -9.05
N GLY A 70 -3.54 -11.79 -8.96
CA GLY A 70 -3.91 -10.83 -10.00
C GLY A 70 -2.92 -9.67 -10.10
N ARG A 71 -2.38 -9.23 -8.95
CA ARG A 71 -1.35 -8.18 -8.89
C ARG A 71 0.00 -8.68 -9.38
N ASP A 72 0.36 -9.92 -9.04
CA ASP A 72 1.61 -10.52 -9.52
C ASP A 72 1.63 -10.57 -11.05
N VAL A 73 0.50 -10.88 -11.70
CA VAL A 73 0.40 -10.84 -13.18
C VAL A 73 0.64 -9.43 -13.72
N LEU A 74 0.04 -8.38 -13.13
CA LEU A 74 0.26 -7.00 -13.58
C LEU A 74 1.72 -6.57 -13.38
N TYR A 75 2.38 -7.03 -12.33
CA TYR A 75 3.79 -6.75 -12.09
C TYR A 75 4.71 -7.48 -13.09
N GLU A 76 4.40 -8.72 -13.46
CA GLU A 76 5.11 -9.42 -14.54
C GLU A 76 4.90 -8.72 -15.90
N LEU A 77 3.68 -8.26 -16.19
CA LEU A 77 3.40 -7.42 -17.36
C LEU A 77 4.19 -6.11 -17.32
N TYR A 78 4.39 -5.51 -16.14
CA TYR A 78 5.26 -4.35 -16.01
C TYR A 78 6.69 -4.68 -16.42
N HIS A 79 7.30 -5.76 -15.92
CA HIS A 79 8.66 -6.13 -16.35
C HIS A 79 8.76 -6.44 -17.83
N ALA A 80 7.73 -7.05 -18.40
CA ALA A 80 7.70 -7.42 -19.80
C ALA A 80 7.50 -6.22 -20.74
N TYR A 81 6.77 -5.18 -20.33
CA TYR A 81 6.27 -4.13 -21.24
C TYR A 81 6.49 -2.70 -20.76
N ALA A 82 6.55 -2.51 -19.46
CA ALA A 82 6.59 -1.19 -18.84
C ALA A 82 7.88 -0.86 -18.07
N ALA A 83 8.84 -1.79 -17.96
CA ALA A 83 10.09 -1.54 -17.25
C ALA A 83 11.11 -0.74 -18.08
N ASP A 84 11.14 -0.93 -19.41
CA ASP A 84 11.98 -0.17 -20.32
C ASP A 84 11.24 1.09 -20.83
N PRO A 85 11.79 2.30 -20.68
CA PRO A 85 11.16 3.53 -21.15
C PRO A 85 10.80 3.53 -22.64
N LEU A 86 11.64 2.92 -23.50
CA LEU A 86 11.35 2.85 -24.94
C LEU A 86 10.18 1.90 -25.22
N GLN A 87 10.13 0.76 -24.54
CA GLN A 87 9.03 -0.18 -24.65
C GLN A 87 7.71 0.37 -24.09
N ARG A 88 7.76 1.15 -23.00
CA ARG A 88 6.60 1.89 -22.50
C ARG A 88 6.04 2.85 -23.52
N ALA A 89 6.89 3.71 -24.09
CA ALA A 89 6.44 4.69 -25.07
C ALA A 89 5.73 4.02 -26.25
N LYS A 90 6.31 2.93 -26.78
CA LYS A 90 5.68 2.12 -27.83
C LYS A 90 4.34 1.52 -27.37
N SER A 91 4.29 0.94 -26.17
CA SER A 91 3.06 0.35 -25.65
C SER A 91 1.96 1.39 -25.46
N ALA A 92 2.32 2.60 -25.00
CA ALA A 92 1.40 3.72 -24.83
C ALA A 92 0.85 4.26 -26.16
N GLU A 93 1.65 4.24 -27.23
CA GLU A 93 1.18 4.58 -28.59
C GLU A 93 0.05 3.63 -29.06
N HIS A 94 0.08 2.36 -28.65
CA HIS A 94 -0.95 1.38 -29.00
C HIS A 94 -2.15 1.39 -28.04
N CYS A 95 -1.87 1.48 -26.74
CA CYS A 95 -2.89 1.47 -25.70
C CYS A 95 -2.40 2.19 -24.44
N ALA A 96 -2.58 3.52 -24.44
CA ALA A 96 -2.22 4.38 -23.32
C ALA A 96 -2.90 3.99 -22.01
N SER A 97 -4.23 3.75 -22.03
CA SER A 97 -4.97 3.34 -20.83
C SER A 97 -4.45 2.02 -20.26
N GLY A 98 -4.16 1.03 -21.10
CA GLY A 98 -3.66 -0.26 -20.64
C GLY A 98 -2.23 -0.19 -20.11
N THR A 99 -1.38 0.60 -20.76
CA THR A 99 -0.01 0.85 -20.29
C THR A 99 -0.04 1.55 -18.93
N ALA A 100 -0.85 2.60 -18.79
CA ALA A 100 -1.03 3.30 -17.52
C ALA A 100 -1.60 2.40 -16.42
N ALA A 101 -2.59 1.55 -16.73
CA ALA A 101 -3.14 0.60 -15.78
C ALA A 101 -2.06 -0.38 -15.26
N ILE A 102 -1.24 -0.97 -16.15
CA ILE A 102 -0.12 -1.84 -15.76
C ILE A 102 0.85 -1.10 -14.84
N MET A 103 1.23 0.14 -15.20
CA MET A 103 2.16 0.96 -14.42
C MET A 103 1.62 1.26 -13.02
N LEU A 104 0.38 1.75 -12.94
CA LEU A 104 -0.25 2.16 -11.68
C LEU A 104 -0.47 0.97 -10.74
N HIS A 105 -1.01 -0.14 -11.24
CA HIS A 105 -1.22 -1.34 -10.41
C HIS A 105 0.08 -2.02 -9.96
N SER A 106 1.20 -1.69 -10.60
CA SER A 106 2.54 -2.19 -10.22
C SER A 106 3.25 -1.36 -9.15
N LEU A 107 2.72 -0.19 -8.77
CA LEU A 107 3.41 0.76 -7.89
C LEU A 107 3.79 0.18 -6.51
N ALA A 108 2.92 -0.62 -5.90
CA ALA A 108 3.21 -1.25 -4.60
C ALA A 108 4.40 -2.22 -4.67
N TYR A 109 4.55 -2.92 -5.79
CA TYR A 109 5.66 -3.84 -6.03
C TYR A 109 6.94 -3.08 -6.38
N LEU A 110 6.82 -2.00 -7.15
CA LEU A 110 7.95 -1.12 -7.47
C LEU A 110 8.50 -0.46 -6.21
N ASP A 111 7.63 0.03 -5.32
CA ASP A 111 8.06 0.60 -4.04
C ASP A 111 8.78 -0.44 -3.18
N ARG A 112 8.23 -1.66 -3.10
CA ARG A 112 8.87 -2.77 -2.39
C ARG A 112 10.24 -3.15 -2.95
N ASP A 113 10.33 -3.32 -4.27
CA ASP A 113 11.50 -3.96 -4.91
C ASP A 113 12.56 -2.95 -5.37
N LYS A 114 12.16 -1.70 -5.63
CA LYS A 114 12.99 -0.64 -6.21
C LYS A 114 12.98 0.66 -5.39
N GLY A 115 12.06 0.79 -4.44
CA GLY A 115 11.95 1.94 -3.55
C GLY A 115 10.98 3.02 -4.03
N GLU A 116 10.58 3.85 -3.07
CA GLU A 116 9.59 4.92 -3.23
C GLU A 116 9.89 5.88 -4.39
N ALA A 117 11.16 6.22 -4.62
CA ALA A 117 11.55 7.13 -5.69
C ALA A 117 11.20 6.58 -7.08
N VAL A 118 11.44 5.28 -7.32
CA VAL A 118 11.10 4.64 -8.60
C VAL A 118 9.59 4.54 -8.76
N ALA A 119 8.86 4.18 -7.70
CA ALA A 119 7.40 4.17 -7.73
C ALA A 119 6.85 5.57 -8.04
N ARG A 120 7.43 6.62 -7.47
CA ARG A 120 7.07 8.01 -7.74
C ARG A 120 7.26 8.40 -9.20
N GLU A 121 8.41 8.07 -9.79
CA GLU A 121 8.68 8.34 -11.21
C GLU A 121 7.68 7.64 -12.13
N VAL A 122 7.42 6.36 -11.88
CA VAL A 122 6.44 5.58 -12.65
C VAL A 122 5.02 6.13 -12.51
N TYR A 123 4.63 6.58 -11.31
CA TYR A 123 3.33 7.23 -11.09
C TYR A 123 3.19 8.49 -11.96
N LEU A 124 4.20 9.37 -11.94
CA LEU A 124 4.18 10.63 -12.69
C LEU A 124 4.08 10.39 -14.19
N GLU A 125 4.85 9.44 -14.72
CA GLU A 125 4.82 9.05 -16.12
C GLU A 125 3.48 8.42 -16.52
N ALA A 126 2.90 7.55 -15.68
CA ALA A 126 1.57 7.00 -15.94
C ALA A 126 0.49 8.10 -15.95
N ALA A 127 0.58 9.07 -15.03
CA ALA A 127 -0.33 10.22 -15.00
C ALA A 127 -0.20 11.09 -16.25
N GLU A 128 1.02 11.29 -16.77
CA GLU A 128 1.26 11.99 -18.04
C GLU A 128 0.64 11.22 -19.21
N ILE A 129 0.84 9.90 -19.32
CA ILE A 129 0.24 9.06 -20.36
C ILE A 129 -1.29 9.20 -20.35
N VAL A 130 -1.94 9.14 -19.19
CA VAL A 130 -3.40 9.30 -19.08
C VAL A 130 -3.87 10.69 -19.51
N GLN A 131 -3.06 11.73 -19.30
CA GLN A 131 -3.39 13.10 -19.71
C GLN A 131 -3.14 13.37 -21.20
N THR A 132 -2.08 12.81 -21.77
CA THR A 132 -1.66 13.05 -23.16
C THR A 132 -2.56 12.35 -24.16
N PHE A 133 -3.05 11.15 -23.84
CA PHE A 133 -3.87 10.37 -24.74
C PHE A 133 -5.36 10.55 -24.40
N PRO A 134 -6.23 10.88 -25.38
CA PRO A 134 -7.65 10.98 -25.13
C PRO A 134 -8.16 9.64 -24.60
N ALA A 135 -8.88 9.67 -23.48
CA ALA A 135 -9.55 8.49 -22.97
C ALA A 135 -10.47 7.95 -24.07
N GLY A 136 -10.13 6.79 -24.64
CA GLY A 136 -11.11 5.97 -25.34
C GLY A 136 -12.17 5.46 -24.35
N ASP A 137 -12.90 4.41 -24.70
CA ASP A 137 -13.92 3.84 -23.80
C ASP A 137 -13.32 3.26 -22.50
N TRP A 138 -11.99 3.10 -22.43
CA TRP A 138 -11.29 2.66 -21.23
C TRP A 138 -10.76 3.83 -20.41
N VAL A 139 -11.51 4.18 -19.37
CA VAL A 139 -11.06 5.06 -18.28
C VAL A 139 -10.31 4.23 -17.25
N VAL A 140 -9.02 4.52 -17.06
CA VAL A 140 -8.19 3.83 -16.06
C VAL A 140 -8.72 4.08 -14.66
N ASN A 141 -8.81 3.03 -13.86
CA ASN A 141 -9.33 3.16 -12.52
C ASN A 141 -8.28 3.68 -11.53
N LEU A 142 -8.46 4.94 -11.11
CA LEU A 142 -7.54 5.59 -10.16
C LEU A 142 -7.96 5.48 -8.69
N SER A 143 -9.08 4.80 -8.38
CA SER A 143 -9.63 4.79 -7.01
C SER A 143 -8.66 4.22 -5.97
N TRP A 144 -7.93 3.15 -6.33
CA TRP A 144 -6.88 2.56 -5.50
C TRP A 144 -5.64 3.43 -5.35
N HIS A 145 -5.43 4.32 -6.32
CA HIS A 145 -4.31 5.26 -6.33
C HIS A 145 -4.72 6.65 -5.85
N ALA A 146 -5.93 6.82 -5.32
CA ALA A 146 -6.42 8.12 -4.85
C ALA A 146 -5.53 8.69 -3.73
N ALA A 147 -4.92 7.83 -2.92
CA ALA A 147 -3.96 8.22 -1.90
C ALA A 147 -2.51 8.32 -2.42
N ALA A 148 -2.21 7.84 -3.63
CA ALA A 148 -0.84 7.79 -4.15
C ALA A 148 -0.18 9.19 -4.25
N PRO A 149 -0.85 10.27 -4.69
CA PRO A 149 -0.27 11.61 -4.65
C PRO A 149 0.16 12.04 -3.26
N MET A 150 -0.66 11.74 -2.24
CA MET A 150 -0.36 12.07 -0.85
C MET A 150 0.84 11.28 -0.33
N LEU A 151 0.81 9.97 -0.60
CA LEU A 151 1.80 9.00 -0.16
C LEU A 151 3.17 9.23 -0.81
N LEU A 152 3.20 9.53 -2.11
CA LEU A 152 4.41 9.77 -2.90
C LEU A 152 4.88 11.23 -2.87
N GLU A 153 4.34 12.05 -1.96
CA GLU A 153 4.72 13.45 -1.75
C GLU A 153 4.65 14.30 -3.04
N LEU A 154 3.61 14.05 -3.84
CA LEU A 154 3.35 14.77 -5.09
C LEU A 154 2.46 16.01 -4.87
N GLU A 155 1.75 16.04 -3.76
CA GLU A 155 0.97 17.18 -3.33
C GLU A 155 1.86 18.22 -2.63
N PRO A 156 1.51 19.52 -2.71
CA PRO A 156 2.24 20.55 -2.00
C PRO A 156 2.23 20.30 -0.48
N PRO A 157 3.29 20.74 0.24
CA PRO A 157 3.30 20.67 1.70
C PRO A 157 2.15 21.49 2.29
N ALA A 158 1.72 21.13 3.50
CA ALA A 158 0.72 21.93 4.22
C ALA A 158 1.21 23.38 4.39
N GLU A 159 0.29 24.35 4.32
CA GLU A 159 0.65 25.75 4.48
C GLU A 159 1.33 25.98 5.86
N PRO A 160 2.45 26.74 5.91
CA PRO A 160 3.22 26.93 7.15
C PRO A 160 2.38 27.47 8.30
N ASP A 161 1.42 28.35 7.99
CA ASP A 161 0.60 29.03 8.98
C ASP A 161 -0.49 28.14 9.60
N SER A 162 -0.67 26.92 9.08
CA SER A 162 -1.66 25.99 9.60
C SER A 162 -1.32 25.45 11.00
N CYS A 163 -0.10 25.64 11.52
CA CYS A 163 0.24 25.32 12.90
C CYS A 163 0.57 26.51 13.81
N SER A 164 0.35 27.75 13.36
CA SER A 164 0.76 28.96 14.08
C SER A 164 -0.14 29.33 15.27
N PHE A 165 -1.17 28.54 15.57
CA PHE A 165 -2.04 28.79 16.71
C PHE A 165 -1.46 28.16 17.99
N PRO A 166 -1.40 28.89 19.11
CA PRO A 166 -0.77 28.42 20.35
C PRO A 166 -1.40 27.16 20.95
N ASP A 167 -2.61 26.79 20.53
CA ASP A 167 -3.35 25.62 21.03
C ASP A 167 -3.26 24.37 20.11
N ARG A 168 -2.47 24.42 19.02
CA ARG A 168 -2.32 23.26 18.13
C ARG A 168 -1.21 22.34 18.62
N PRO A 169 -1.46 21.02 18.75
CA PRO A 169 -0.45 20.09 19.21
C PRO A 169 0.68 19.94 18.19
N ARG A 170 1.92 20.00 18.68
CA ARG A 170 3.12 19.72 17.89
C ARG A 170 3.48 18.25 18.00
N PHE A 171 3.84 17.65 16.87
CA PHE A 171 4.18 16.23 16.77
C PHE A 171 5.65 16.05 16.42
N PHE A 172 6.38 15.30 17.24
CA PHE A 172 7.65 14.72 16.82
C PHE A 172 7.36 13.36 16.18
N VAL A 173 7.89 13.11 14.99
CA VAL A 173 7.72 11.84 14.27
C VAL A 173 9.04 11.09 14.31
N TYR A 174 9.05 9.90 14.91
CA TYR A 174 10.25 9.06 14.93
C TYR A 174 10.62 8.54 13.55
N GLU A 175 11.92 8.37 13.30
CA GLU A 175 12.44 7.63 12.15
C GLU A 175 12.67 6.18 12.56
N THR A 176 11.77 5.27 12.16
CA THR A 176 11.82 3.84 12.55
C THR A 176 12.47 2.94 11.48
N GLY A 177 13.02 3.53 10.43
CA GLY A 177 13.78 2.82 9.40
C GLY A 177 12.93 1.82 8.61
N GLU A 178 13.36 0.56 8.58
CA GLU A 178 12.69 -0.51 7.83
C GLU A 178 11.29 -0.84 8.35
N TYR A 179 10.97 -0.47 9.60
CA TYR A 179 9.60 -0.62 10.14
C TYR A 179 8.55 0.25 9.47
N ALA A 180 8.97 1.31 8.78
CA ALA A 180 8.06 2.23 8.10
C ALA A 180 8.13 2.08 6.57
N LYS A 181 8.58 0.92 6.07
CA LYS A 181 8.78 0.64 4.64
C LYS A 181 8.32 -0.78 4.28
N PRO A 182 7.94 -1.03 3.01
CA PRO A 182 7.72 -0.10 1.90
C PRO A 182 6.33 0.56 1.98
N LEU A 183 6.29 1.86 1.71
CA LEU A 183 5.12 2.70 1.87
C LEU A 183 3.85 2.17 1.18
N LEU A 184 3.86 2.06 -0.14
CA LEU A 184 2.70 1.78 -0.97
C LEU A 184 2.19 0.35 -0.78
N SER A 185 3.10 -0.59 -0.52
CA SER A 185 2.73 -1.98 -0.23
C SER A 185 2.00 -2.11 1.11
N CYS A 186 2.39 -1.30 2.10
CA CYS A 186 1.73 -1.24 3.40
C CYS A 186 0.48 -0.34 3.40
N ALA A 187 0.26 0.48 2.35
CA ALA A 187 -0.81 1.47 2.29
C ALA A 187 -2.20 0.91 1.90
N SER A 188 -2.39 -0.41 2.00
CA SER A 188 -3.64 -1.08 1.61
C SER A 188 -4.32 -1.74 2.81
N GLY A 189 -5.62 -2.01 2.70
CA GLY A 189 -6.37 -2.61 3.80
C GLY A 189 -6.59 -1.67 4.98
N MET A 190 -6.75 -2.23 6.18
CA MET A 190 -6.90 -1.44 7.41
C MET A 190 -5.55 -0.85 7.83
N GLU A 191 -4.47 -1.59 7.54
CA GLU A 191 -3.06 -1.29 7.77
C GLU A 191 -2.61 -0.02 7.06
N GLY A 192 -3.24 0.30 5.93
CA GLY A 192 -3.02 1.57 5.24
C GLY A 192 -3.24 2.80 6.12
N SER A 193 -4.03 2.70 7.19
CA SER A 193 -4.25 3.82 8.11
C SER A 193 -2.99 4.22 8.91
N GLU A 194 -2.10 3.28 9.25
CA GLU A 194 -0.78 3.57 9.84
C GLU A 194 0.08 4.39 8.88
N VAL A 195 0.06 3.99 7.61
CA VAL A 195 0.85 4.64 6.55
C VAL A 195 0.33 6.03 6.24
N LEU A 196 -0.99 6.17 6.13
CA LEU A 196 -1.64 7.45 5.87
C LEU A 196 -1.41 8.43 7.01
N LEU A 197 -1.57 8.00 8.27
CA LEU A 197 -1.32 8.87 9.43
C LEU A 197 0.17 9.28 9.50
N HIS A 198 1.09 8.36 9.23
CA HIS A 198 2.51 8.66 9.20
C HIS A 198 2.82 9.74 8.15
N ARG A 199 2.38 9.56 6.89
CA ARG A 199 2.66 10.54 5.83
C ARG A 199 1.93 11.86 6.03
N PHE A 200 0.72 11.82 6.57
CA PHE A 200 0.00 13.01 7.00
C PHE A 200 0.83 13.82 8.01
N LEU A 201 1.36 13.17 9.04
CA LEU A 201 2.18 13.85 10.06
C LEU A 201 3.51 14.35 9.52
N LEU A 202 4.18 13.60 8.62
CA LEU A 202 5.42 14.06 7.97
C LEU A 202 5.23 15.35 7.16
N ARG A 203 4.05 15.49 6.53
CA ARG A 203 3.69 16.64 5.70
C ARG A 203 3.00 17.77 6.46
N SER A 204 2.61 17.53 7.71
CA SER A 204 1.92 18.52 8.54
C SER A 204 2.86 19.64 8.96
N ALA A 205 2.38 20.89 8.91
CA ALA A 205 3.09 22.04 9.49
C ALA A 205 3.21 21.94 11.02
N CYS A 206 2.43 21.07 11.66
CA CYS A 206 2.53 20.79 13.10
C CYS A 206 3.61 19.78 13.45
N ARG A 207 4.38 19.28 12.48
CA ARG A 207 5.55 18.47 12.78
C ARG A 207 6.69 19.35 13.28
N THR A 208 7.28 18.97 14.40
CA THR A 208 8.57 19.52 14.86
C THR A 208 9.67 18.48 14.69
N ARG A 209 10.90 18.96 14.44
CA ARG A 209 12.13 18.16 14.46
C ARG A 209 12.82 18.20 15.83
N GLU A 210 12.38 19.11 16.70
CA GLU A 210 12.94 19.32 18.02
C GLU A 210 12.07 18.58 19.06
N PRO A 211 12.57 17.54 19.73
CA PRO A 211 11.77 16.72 20.64
C PRO A 211 11.26 17.50 21.87
N GLU A 212 12.00 18.51 22.33
CA GLU A 212 11.60 19.37 23.46
C GLU A 212 10.37 20.22 23.15
N GLU A 213 10.12 20.52 21.88
CA GLU A 213 8.97 21.29 21.41
C GLU A 213 7.71 20.43 21.26
N ALA A 214 7.85 19.11 21.17
CA ALA A 214 6.74 18.23 20.79
C ALA A 214 5.75 17.99 21.93
N ASP A 215 4.46 18.20 21.69
CA ASP A 215 3.41 17.82 22.65
C ASP A 215 3.16 16.31 22.64
N TYR A 216 3.30 15.70 21.45
CA TYR A 216 3.11 14.28 21.19
C TYR A 216 4.28 13.71 20.38
N PHE A 217 4.52 12.42 20.58
CA PHE A 217 5.53 11.68 19.82
C PHE A 217 4.83 10.58 19.03
N TYR A 218 4.80 10.67 17.70
CA TYR A 218 4.25 9.62 16.86
C TYR A 218 5.33 8.60 16.50
N VAL A 219 5.02 7.31 16.70
CA VAL A 219 5.89 6.19 16.35
C VAL A 219 5.34 5.50 15.09
N PRO A 220 5.95 5.67 13.91
CA PRO A 220 5.59 4.90 12.73
C PRO A 220 5.86 3.41 12.98
N PHE A 221 4.80 2.62 13.06
CA PHE A 221 4.84 1.25 13.56
C PHE A 221 4.04 0.32 12.63
N TYR A 222 4.62 -0.09 11.49
CA TYR A 222 3.89 -0.92 10.52
C TYR A 222 4.05 -2.41 10.82
N SER A 223 3.67 -2.83 12.03
CA SER A 223 4.03 -4.16 12.56
C SER A 223 3.53 -5.31 11.69
N PHE A 224 2.27 -5.26 11.24
CA PHE A 224 1.71 -6.25 10.34
C PHE A 224 2.43 -6.29 8.98
N CYS A 225 2.73 -5.12 8.41
CA CYS A 225 3.43 -5.05 7.14
C CYS A 225 4.87 -5.60 7.28
N TYR A 226 5.55 -5.22 8.37
CA TYR A 226 6.88 -5.73 8.71
C TYR A 226 6.88 -7.25 8.85
N GLN A 227 5.88 -7.81 9.55
CA GLN A 227 5.70 -9.26 9.67
C GLN A 227 5.64 -9.93 8.30
N ASN A 228 4.78 -9.45 7.40
CA ASN A 228 4.56 -10.06 6.09
C ASN A 228 5.77 -10.01 5.16
N LEU A 229 6.69 -9.05 5.38
CA LEU A 229 7.84 -8.82 4.51
C LEU A 229 9.13 -9.42 5.05
N HIS A 230 9.28 -9.49 6.37
CA HIS A 230 10.56 -9.82 7.01
C HIS A 230 10.51 -11.06 7.90
N ILE A 231 9.32 -11.53 8.27
CA ILE A 231 9.18 -12.66 9.19
C ILE A 231 8.71 -13.89 8.43
N ALA A 232 9.36 -15.01 8.70
CA ALA A 232 9.03 -16.27 8.06
C ALA A 232 7.65 -16.77 8.56
N PRO A 233 6.82 -17.34 7.67
CA PRO A 233 5.58 -17.96 8.09
C PRO A 233 5.82 -19.06 9.15
N GLY A 234 5.08 -19.03 10.25
CA GLY A 234 5.17 -19.96 11.37
C GLY A 234 6.08 -19.54 12.53
N SER A 235 6.79 -18.41 12.46
CA SER A 235 7.60 -17.85 13.57
C SER A 235 7.10 -16.48 14.08
N GLU A 236 5.92 -16.05 13.62
CA GLU A 236 5.45 -14.67 13.66
C GLU A 236 5.43 -14.11 15.07
N THR A 237 4.73 -14.76 16.01
CA THR A 237 4.41 -14.16 17.30
C THR A 237 5.65 -13.84 18.15
N VAL A 238 6.63 -14.74 18.23
CA VAL A 238 7.81 -14.55 19.11
C VAL A 238 8.86 -13.67 18.43
N GLU A 239 9.04 -13.82 17.11
CA GLU A 239 10.01 -13.00 16.39
C GLU A 239 9.53 -11.57 16.25
N LEU A 240 8.26 -11.36 15.89
CA LEU A 240 7.68 -10.03 15.77
C LEU A 240 7.71 -9.30 17.11
N ASP A 241 7.34 -9.98 18.20
CA ASP A 241 7.41 -9.39 19.54
C ASP A 241 8.84 -8.94 19.90
N ARG A 242 9.84 -9.82 19.68
CA ARG A 242 11.26 -9.48 19.91
C ARG A 242 11.67 -8.26 19.10
N HIS A 243 11.27 -8.21 17.83
CA HIS A 243 11.57 -7.09 16.95
C HIS A 243 10.88 -5.81 17.42
N ASN A 244 9.61 -5.87 17.82
CA ASN A 244 8.85 -4.71 18.30
C ASN A 244 9.44 -4.16 19.61
N VAL A 245 9.83 -5.03 20.54
CA VAL A 245 10.55 -4.65 21.77
C VAL A 245 11.88 -3.98 21.43
N ALA A 246 12.63 -4.49 20.44
CA ALA A 246 13.88 -3.88 20.00
C ALA A 246 13.65 -2.48 19.41
N LEU A 247 12.59 -2.30 18.61
CA LEU A 247 12.20 -1.00 18.09
C LEU A 247 11.91 -0.02 19.23
N VAL A 248 11.04 -0.37 20.17
CA VAL A 248 10.70 0.51 21.31
C VAL A 248 11.94 0.92 22.10
N LYS A 249 12.86 -0.02 22.34
CA LYS A 249 14.14 0.25 23.03
C LYS A 249 15.08 1.16 22.24
N SER A 250 14.94 1.22 20.92
CA SER A 250 15.75 2.09 20.05
C SER A 250 15.25 3.54 20.00
N LEU A 251 14.03 3.81 20.46
CA LEU A 251 13.43 5.14 20.45
C LEU A 251 14.11 6.06 21.49
N ALA A 252 15.00 6.93 21.01
CA ALA A 252 15.89 7.76 21.84
C ALA A 252 15.18 8.61 22.92
N HIS A 253 13.93 9.01 22.68
CA HIS A 253 13.17 9.92 23.54
C HIS A 253 12.07 9.22 24.33
N PHE A 254 11.90 7.90 24.15
CA PHE A 254 10.80 7.15 24.72
C PHE A 254 10.78 7.18 26.24
N ASP A 255 11.93 6.91 26.86
CA ASP A 255 12.07 6.88 28.31
C ASP A 255 12.14 8.27 28.95
N VAL A 256 12.72 9.23 28.24
CA VAL A 256 12.90 10.61 28.72
C VAL A 256 11.56 11.33 28.79
N TYR A 257 10.72 11.15 27.77
CA TYR A 257 9.44 11.83 27.64
C TYR A 257 8.26 10.89 27.91
N ARG A 258 8.40 9.95 28.85
CA ARG A 258 7.30 9.04 29.25
C ARG A 258 6.05 9.77 29.76
N SER A 259 6.17 11.04 30.19
CA SER A 259 5.02 11.89 30.55
C SER A 259 4.34 12.53 29.34
N ARG A 260 5.04 12.63 28.20
CA ARG A 260 4.46 13.02 26.92
C ARG A 260 3.87 11.80 26.24
N GLN A 261 2.72 12.01 25.62
CA GLN A 261 1.90 10.96 25.06
C GLN A 261 2.52 10.46 23.75
N HIS A 262 3.33 9.40 23.86
CA HIS A 262 3.78 8.63 22.71
C HIS A 262 2.58 7.95 22.07
N ILE A 263 2.43 8.02 20.76
CA ILE A 263 1.31 7.49 20.00
C ILE A 263 1.78 6.27 19.24
N PHE A 264 1.15 5.12 19.53
CA PHE A 264 1.24 3.91 18.71
C PHE A 264 -0.08 3.71 17.99
N HIS A 265 -0.03 3.45 16.70
CA HIS A 265 -1.19 3.15 15.88
C HIS A 265 -1.16 1.67 15.50
N PHE A 266 -2.18 0.91 15.90
CA PHE A 266 -2.38 -0.49 15.55
C PHE A 266 -3.55 -0.60 14.59
N ALA A 267 -3.25 -0.77 13.31
CA ALA A 267 -4.27 -0.76 12.27
C ALA A 267 -4.88 -2.14 11.96
N HIS A 268 -4.20 -3.22 12.33
CA HIS A 268 -4.70 -4.58 12.16
C HIS A 268 -5.14 -5.17 13.51
N GLU A 269 -4.19 -5.56 14.37
CA GLU A 269 -4.50 -6.14 15.67
C GLU A 269 -3.45 -5.74 16.72
N PHE A 270 -3.89 -5.52 17.97
CA PHE A 270 -2.96 -5.35 19.10
C PHE A 270 -2.06 -6.58 19.32
N TRP A 271 -2.48 -7.75 18.81
CA TRP A 271 -1.73 -9.00 18.88
C TRP A 271 -0.46 -9.00 18.02
N ASP A 272 -0.31 -8.05 17.10
CA ASP A 272 0.93 -7.86 16.34
C ASP A 272 2.09 -7.43 17.27
N PHE A 273 1.80 -6.93 18.48
CA PHE A 273 2.78 -6.73 19.54
C PHE A 273 2.37 -7.44 20.84
N PRO A 274 2.61 -8.75 20.98
CA PRO A 274 2.13 -9.56 22.10
C PRO A 274 2.44 -9.00 23.50
N SER A 275 3.61 -8.40 23.70
CA SER A 275 4.04 -7.80 24.97
C SER A 275 3.83 -6.28 25.04
N TRP A 276 2.93 -5.71 24.23
CA TRP A 276 2.68 -4.26 24.20
C TRP A 276 2.32 -3.71 25.59
N ASP A 277 1.63 -4.49 26.42
CA ASP A 277 1.21 -4.11 27.76
C ASP A 277 2.39 -3.85 28.71
N GLN A 278 3.52 -4.52 28.48
CA GLN A 278 4.74 -4.36 29.26
C GLN A 278 5.62 -3.22 28.76
N HIS A 279 5.51 -2.89 27.47
CA HIS A 279 6.46 -2.00 26.81
C HIS A 279 5.87 -0.62 26.45
N VAL A 280 4.60 -0.55 26.12
CA VAL A 280 3.93 0.66 25.60
C VAL A 280 2.57 0.94 26.24
N ALA A 281 2.18 0.25 27.32
CA ALA A 281 0.88 0.48 27.99
C ALA A 281 0.63 1.90 28.50
N ARG A 282 1.67 2.73 28.62
CA ARG A 282 1.57 4.13 29.06
C ARG A 282 1.45 5.12 27.91
N SER A 283 1.48 4.61 26.68
CA SER A 283 1.33 5.38 25.46
C SER A 283 -0.15 5.62 25.13
N VAL A 284 -0.42 6.61 24.29
CA VAL A 284 -1.70 6.76 23.62
C VAL A 284 -1.76 5.73 22.51
N ILE A 285 -2.82 4.93 22.50
CA ILE A 285 -2.99 3.89 21.51
C ILE A 285 -4.15 4.25 20.59
N PHE A 286 -3.85 4.34 19.30
CA PHE A 286 -4.86 4.39 18.25
C PHE A 286 -5.03 2.98 17.70
N ALA A 287 -6.27 2.55 17.53
CA ALA A 287 -6.56 1.26 16.96
C ALA A 287 -7.69 1.36 15.94
N VAL A 288 -7.48 0.75 14.78
CA VAL A 288 -8.52 0.54 13.79
C VAL A 288 -8.99 -0.89 13.94
N GLU A 289 -10.13 -1.07 14.60
CA GLU A 289 -10.67 -2.41 14.82
C GLU A 289 -11.86 -2.72 13.93
N ALA A 290 -11.80 -3.89 13.29
CA ALA A 290 -12.98 -4.62 12.85
C ALA A 290 -13.33 -5.66 13.94
N TRP A 291 -14.28 -5.32 14.81
CA TRP A 291 -14.95 -6.19 15.81
C TRP A 291 -14.23 -6.45 17.15
N PHE A 292 -14.34 -5.48 18.07
CA PHE A 292 -14.28 -5.78 19.51
C PHE A 292 -15.55 -6.51 19.96
N CYS A 293 -15.45 -7.80 20.25
CA CYS A 293 -16.20 -8.37 21.37
C CYS A 293 -15.29 -8.31 22.59
N LEU A 294 -15.37 -7.20 23.33
CA LEU A 294 -14.85 -7.14 24.70
C LEU A 294 -15.49 -8.29 25.48
N ARG A 295 -14.67 -9.21 25.99
CA ARG A 295 -15.08 -10.17 27.01
C ARG A 295 -15.02 -9.53 28.39
#